data_AF-A0A1F8J3V9-F1
#
_entry.id   AF-A0A1F8J3V9-F1
#
_cell.length_a   1.000
_cell.length_b   1.000
_cell.length_c   1.000
_cell.angle_alpha   90.00
_cell.angle_beta   90.00
_cell.angle_gamma   90.00
#
_symmetry.space_group_name_H-M   'P 1'
#
loop_
_entity.id
_entity.type
_entity.pdbx_description
1 polymer ?
#
loop_
_entity_poly.entity_id
_entity_poly.type
_entity_poly.pdbx_seq_one_letter_code
_entity_poly.pdbx_strand_id
1 'polypeptide(L)'
;MATRTEMILGAFAWRRIHSLMGLWLVIYLIEHLIINSQAALWLGDDGIGFVRLVNLLEGLPYLQVMEVFLIGIPIFLHGYWGLYRVFQAQPNSFSNAGNRPVVKYGRSRAYTWQRLTSWILLIGIIGHVVQMRFLQQPRKIHDGFQAEYVVTLTEDPGLKSIADRVGVKLLYKERIEAVAPTPGKAMLMMVRETFKSLWMCVLYSIFVIAAAFHALNGFWTSLITWGAMLSYRSQKAVLPICWFGMAVLAFLGLAAIWGSYWVNLRA
;
A
#
# COMPACT_ATOMS: atom_id res chain seq x y z
N MET A 1 41.01 4.90 4.46
CA MET A 1 40.34 4.26 5.63
C MET A 1 39.52 5.33 6.32
N ALA A 2 38.22 5.09 6.56
CA ALA A 2 37.39 6.05 7.28
C ALA A 2 37.77 6.08 8.77
N THR A 3 37.72 7.25 9.40
CA THR A 3 37.97 7.37 10.84
C THR A 3 36.85 6.73 11.66
N ARG A 4 37.11 6.35 12.93
CA ARG A 4 36.06 5.83 13.82
C ARG A 4 34.87 6.79 13.93
N THR A 5 35.14 8.09 13.98
CA THR A 5 34.11 9.14 14.02
C THR A 5 33.27 9.15 12.76
N GLU A 6 33.88 9.07 11.57
CA GLU A 6 33.17 8.96 10.29
C GLU A 6 32.26 7.74 10.22
N MET A 7 32.74 6.58 10.70
CA MET A 7 31.92 5.37 10.75
C MET A 7 30.70 5.51 11.67
N ILE A 8 30.88 6.12 12.85
CA ILE A 8 29.79 6.35 13.82
C ILE A 8 28.76 7.33 13.24
N LEU A 9 29.21 8.43 12.64
CA LEU A 9 28.37 9.43 11.99
C LEU A 9 27.58 8.83 10.83
N GLY A 10 28.24 8.05 9.96
CA GLY A 10 27.59 7.36 8.85
C GLY A 10 26.51 6.37 9.33
N ALA A 11 26.82 5.55 10.33
CA ALA A 11 25.84 4.61 10.89
C ALA A 11 24.65 5.33 11.52
N PHE A 12 24.87 6.47 12.19
CA PHE A 12 23.80 7.31 12.70
C PHE A 12 22.94 7.91 11.58
N ALA A 13 23.57 8.51 10.57
CA ALA A 13 22.88 9.11 9.43
C ALA A 13 21.98 8.11 8.70
N TRP A 14 22.47 6.90 8.41
CA TRP A 14 21.66 5.88 7.76
C TRP A 14 20.46 5.43 8.57
N ARG A 15 20.59 5.31 9.90
CA ARG A 15 19.43 5.01 10.77
C ARG A 15 18.38 6.11 10.71
N ARG A 16 18.80 7.38 10.61
CA ARG A 16 17.91 8.54 10.48
C ARG A 16 17.23 8.56 9.12
N ILE A 17 17.99 8.41 8.02
CA ILE A 17 17.46 8.37 6.66
C ILE A 17 16.41 7.25 6.54
N HIS A 18 16.73 6.03 6.97
CA HIS A 18 15.79 4.91 6.95
C HIS A 18 14.49 5.18 7.70
N SER A 19 14.57 5.79 8.89
CA SER A 19 13.40 6.18 9.68
C SER A 19 12.61 7.31 9.03
N LEU A 20 13.27 8.32 8.46
CA LEU A 20 12.63 9.43 7.77
C LEU A 20 11.86 8.95 6.53
N MET A 21 12.49 8.11 5.70
CA MET A 21 11.82 7.52 4.54
C MET A 21 10.63 6.65 4.98
N GLY A 22 10.76 5.90 6.08
CA GLY A 22 9.64 5.16 6.66
C GLY A 22 8.49 6.06 7.11
N LEU A 23 8.77 7.18 7.78
CA LEU A 23 7.74 8.16 8.17
C LEU A 23 7.03 8.77 6.96
N TRP A 24 7.78 9.10 5.90
CA TRP A 24 7.21 9.59 4.65
C TRP A 24 6.30 8.55 3.99
N LEU A 25 6.71 7.29 3.95
CA LEU A 25 5.91 6.20 3.39
C LEU A 25 4.64 5.91 4.19
N VAL A 26 4.60 6.21 5.49
CA VAL A 26 3.35 6.14 6.28
C VAL A 26 2.33 7.15 5.76
N ILE A 27 2.76 8.37 5.42
CA ILE A 27 1.88 9.41 4.85
C ILE A 27 1.34 8.96 3.50
N TYR A 28 2.23 8.49 2.61
CA TYR A 28 1.83 7.92 1.33
C TYR A 28 0.85 6.75 1.50
N LEU A 29 1.10 5.82 2.43
CA LEU A 29 0.21 4.70 2.67
C LEU A 29 -1.18 5.15 3.14
N ILE A 30 -1.27 6.17 3.99
CA ILE A 30 -2.56 6.73 4.44
C ILE A 30 -3.34 7.27 3.24
N GLU A 31 -2.71 8.12 2.42
CA GLU A 31 -3.31 8.67 1.21
C GLU A 31 -3.75 7.57 0.23
N HIS A 32 -2.84 6.64 -0.05
CA HIS A 32 -3.10 5.50 -0.92
C HIS A 32 -4.31 4.68 -0.47
N LEU A 33 -4.41 4.35 0.82
CA LEU A 33 -5.54 3.58 1.35
C LEU A 33 -6.84 4.39 1.38
N ILE A 34 -6.79 5.69 1.67
CA ILE A 34 -7.97 6.56 1.60
C ILE A 34 -8.53 6.58 0.18
N ILE A 35 -7.70 6.86 -0.83
CA ILE A 35 -8.16 6.95 -2.22
C ILE A 35 -8.71 5.60 -2.70
N ASN A 36 -7.99 4.50 -2.47
CA ASN A 36 -8.45 3.17 -2.88
C ASN A 36 -9.75 2.75 -2.19
N SER A 37 -9.93 3.10 -0.91
CA SER A 37 -11.17 2.78 -0.19
C SER A 37 -12.41 3.41 -0.82
N GLN A 38 -12.28 4.54 -1.53
CA GLN A 38 -13.39 5.21 -2.21
C GLN A 38 -13.97 4.41 -3.39
N ALA A 39 -13.30 3.34 -3.85
CA ALA A 39 -13.89 2.44 -4.85
C ALA A 39 -15.10 1.68 -4.29
N ALA A 40 -15.18 1.58 -2.96
CA ALA A 40 -16.09 0.72 -2.23
C ALA A 40 -16.88 1.45 -1.13
N LEU A 41 -16.23 2.37 -0.43
CA LEU A 41 -16.92 3.26 0.51
C LEU A 41 -17.87 4.16 -0.27
N TRP A 42 -19.00 4.51 0.37
CA TRP A 42 -20.13 5.21 -0.25
C TRP A 42 -20.88 4.32 -1.25
N LEU A 43 -21.61 3.35 -0.70
CA LEU A 43 -22.37 2.37 -1.47
C LEU A 43 -23.40 3.04 -2.38
N GLY A 44 -23.38 2.69 -3.66
CA GLY A 44 -24.28 3.24 -4.68
C GLY A 44 -23.73 4.43 -5.47
N ASP A 45 -22.56 4.96 -5.08
CA ASP A 45 -21.91 6.05 -5.82
C ASP A 45 -21.05 5.58 -7.00
N ASP A 46 -21.05 4.28 -7.31
CA ASP A 46 -20.36 3.66 -8.45
C ASP A 46 -18.88 4.05 -8.57
N GLY A 47 -18.24 4.26 -7.41
CA GLY A 47 -16.84 4.64 -7.32
C GLY A 47 -16.53 6.06 -7.79
N ILE A 48 -17.51 6.96 -7.88
CA ILE A 48 -17.29 8.33 -8.37
C ILE A 48 -16.22 9.10 -7.58
N GLY A 49 -16.15 8.88 -6.26
CA GLY A 49 -15.11 9.46 -5.39
C GLY A 49 -13.72 8.97 -5.77
N PHE A 50 -13.57 7.67 -6.02
CA PHE A 50 -12.33 7.09 -6.54
C PHE A 50 -11.96 7.69 -7.90
N VAL A 51 -12.91 7.72 -8.85
CA VAL A 51 -12.67 8.25 -10.21
C VAL A 51 -12.20 9.70 -10.16
N ARG A 52 -12.84 10.55 -9.35
CA ARG A 52 -12.48 11.96 -9.20
C ARG A 52 -11.06 12.13 -8.64
N LEU A 53 -10.71 11.39 -7.59
CA LEU A 53 -9.40 11.51 -6.94
C LEU A 53 -8.28 10.95 -7.83
N VAL A 54 -8.52 9.85 -8.52
CA VAL A 54 -7.55 9.29 -9.48
C VAL A 54 -7.35 10.23 -10.66
N ASN A 55 -8.42 10.80 -11.23
CA ASN A 55 -8.30 11.78 -12.31
C ASN A 55 -7.51 13.03 -11.88
N LEU A 56 -7.65 13.46 -10.62
CA LEU A 56 -6.85 14.55 -10.07
C LEU A 56 -5.36 14.19 -10.00
N LEU A 57 -5.03 13.00 -9.50
CA LEU A 57 -3.64 12.55 -9.37
C LEU A 57 -2.98 12.31 -10.74
N GLU A 58 -3.66 11.63 -11.65
CA GLU A 58 -3.19 11.39 -13.02
C GLU A 58 -3.07 12.68 -13.84
N GLY A 59 -3.77 13.74 -13.43
CA GLY A 59 -3.68 15.08 -14.01
C GLY A 59 -2.53 15.95 -13.49
N LEU A 60 -1.76 15.48 -12.50
CA LEU A 60 -0.67 16.28 -11.93
C LEU A 60 0.46 16.51 -12.94
N PRO A 61 1.02 17.74 -13.01
CA PRO A 61 2.18 18.00 -13.85
C PRO A 61 3.39 17.24 -13.31
N TYR A 62 4.20 16.69 -14.22
CA TYR A 62 5.42 15.93 -13.88
C TYR A 62 5.16 14.70 -12.99
N LEU A 63 4.00 14.06 -13.12
CA LEU A 63 3.61 12.90 -12.30
C LEU A 63 4.71 11.84 -12.20
N GLN A 64 5.37 11.49 -13.31
CA GLN A 64 6.44 10.48 -13.30
C GLN A 64 7.65 10.91 -12.45
N VAL A 65 7.99 12.20 -12.45
CA VAL A 65 9.05 12.74 -11.60
C VAL A 65 8.61 12.66 -10.13
N MET A 66 7.38 13.09 -9.84
CA MET A 66 6.82 13.01 -8.48
C MET A 66 6.83 11.57 -7.95
N GLU A 67 6.42 10.60 -8.76
CA GLU A 67 6.43 9.18 -8.37
C GLU A 67 7.84 8.67 -8.07
N VAL A 68 8.84 9.02 -8.91
CA VAL A 68 10.22 8.59 -8.67
C VAL A 68 10.77 9.21 -7.38
N PHE A 69 10.59 10.51 -7.17
CA PHE A 69 11.22 11.21 -6.05
C PHE A 69 10.45 11.10 -4.73
N LEU A 70 9.12 11.05 -4.78
CA LEU A 70 8.26 10.99 -3.58
C LEU A 70 7.89 9.55 -3.20
N ILE A 71 7.98 8.58 -4.11
CA ILE A 71 7.61 7.19 -3.81
C ILE A 71 8.78 6.25 -4.06
N GLY A 72 9.33 6.22 -5.28
CA GLY A 72 10.37 5.29 -5.69
C GLY A 72 11.64 5.37 -4.83
N ILE A 73 12.23 6.58 -4.72
CA ILE A 73 13.44 6.81 -3.93
C ILE A 73 13.20 6.52 -2.43
N PRO A 74 12.12 7.04 -1.80
CA PRO A 74 11.82 6.71 -0.41
C PRO A 74 11.62 5.21 -0.16
N ILE A 75 10.87 4.49 -1.01
CA ILE A 75 10.72 3.03 -0.91
C ILE A 75 12.07 2.35 -1.04
N PHE A 76 12.89 2.74 -2.02
CA PHE A 76 14.21 2.13 -2.23
C PHE A 76 15.13 2.33 -1.02
N LEU A 77 15.28 3.56 -0.53
CA LEU A 77 16.15 3.86 0.62
C LEU A 77 15.66 3.20 1.90
N HIS A 78 14.34 3.18 2.12
CA HIS A 78 13.73 2.48 3.26
C HIS A 78 13.93 0.96 3.14
N GLY A 79 13.60 0.38 1.99
CA GLY A 79 13.71 -1.06 1.73
C GLY A 79 15.15 -1.57 1.78
N TYR A 80 16.09 -0.87 1.15
CA TYR A 80 17.50 -1.25 1.10
C TYR A 80 18.12 -1.32 2.50
N TRP A 81 17.98 -0.25 3.29
CA TRP A 81 18.52 -0.24 4.65
C TRP A 81 17.71 -1.16 5.59
N GLY A 82 16.40 -1.27 5.39
CA GLY A 82 15.53 -2.19 6.11
C GLY A 82 15.95 -3.65 5.91
N LEU A 83 16.31 -4.02 4.68
CA LEU A 83 16.81 -5.34 4.31
C LEU A 83 18.13 -5.67 5.02
N TYR A 84 19.07 -4.73 5.01
CA TYR A 84 20.31 -4.87 5.79
C TYR A 84 20.03 -5.15 7.28
N ARG A 85 19.04 -4.47 7.88
CA ARG A 85 18.70 -4.65 9.30
C ARG A 85 17.93 -5.92 9.61
N VAL A 86 17.10 -6.43 8.70
CA VAL A 86 16.34 -7.66 8.96
C VAL A 86 17.26 -8.88 9.01
N PHE A 87 18.31 -8.93 8.18
CA PHE A 87 19.32 -9.98 8.23
C PHE A 87 20.15 -9.99 9.53
N GLN A 88 20.23 -8.86 10.23
CA GLN A 88 20.91 -8.74 11.52
C GLN A 88 19.97 -8.91 12.72
N ALA A 89 18.68 -9.14 12.48
CA ALA A 89 17.70 -9.19 13.54
C ALA A 89 17.88 -10.42 14.43
N GLN A 90 17.80 -10.22 15.74
CA GLN A 90 17.81 -11.30 16.74
C GLN A 90 16.45 -11.41 17.45
N PRO A 91 15.40 -11.94 16.79
CA PRO A 91 14.10 -12.11 17.44
C PRO A 91 14.17 -13.19 18.53
N ASN A 92 13.58 -12.91 19.68
CA ASN A 92 13.59 -13.79 20.86
C ASN A 92 12.20 -13.95 21.51
N SER A 93 11.14 -13.75 20.71
CA SER A 93 9.75 -13.74 21.19
C SER A 93 9.00 -15.07 21.03
N PHE A 94 9.57 -15.99 20.25
CA PHE A 94 9.02 -17.32 20.00
C PHE A 94 9.99 -18.39 20.52
N SER A 95 9.46 -19.58 20.85
CA SER A 95 10.26 -20.68 21.40
C SER A 95 11.27 -21.17 20.37
N ASN A 96 12.54 -21.26 20.77
CA ASN A 96 13.64 -21.71 19.92
C ASN A 96 14.42 -22.83 20.63
N ALA A 97 13.84 -24.03 20.76
CA ALA A 97 14.46 -25.29 21.21
C ALA A 97 15.48 -25.22 22.38
N GLY A 98 15.43 -24.19 23.24
CA GLY A 98 16.41 -23.94 24.31
C GLY A 98 17.66 -23.13 23.95
N ASN A 99 17.89 -22.80 22.67
CA ASN A 99 19.15 -22.17 22.22
C ASN A 99 19.27 -20.68 22.55
N ARG A 100 18.18 -19.99 22.89
CA ARG A 100 18.16 -18.55 23.22
C ARG A 100 17.11 -18.22 24.29
N PRO A 101 17.34 -17.22 25.16
CA PRO A 101 16.35 -16.77 26.13
C PRO A 101 15.08 -16.25 25.44
N VAL A 102 13.90 -16.73 25.85
CA VAL A 102 12.61 -16.27 25.33
C VAL A 102 12.06 -15.15 26.20
N VAL A 103 11.80 -13.99 25.61
CA VAL A 103 11.25 -12.82 26.33
C VAL A 103 9.80 -12.61 25.94
N LYS A 104 8.88 -12.96 26.86
CA LYS A 104 7.42 -12.85 26.66
C LYS A 104 6.89 -11.44 26.95
N TYR A 105 7.44 -10.42 26.29
CA TYR A 105 7.00 -9.02 26.42
C TYR A 105 6.39 -8.49 25.12
N GLY A 106 5.36 -7.66 25.22
CA GLY A 106 4.61 -7.14 24.06
C GLY A 106 5.50 -6.40 23.05
N ARG A 107 6.47 -5.61 23.54
CA ARG A 107 7.42 -4.90 22.64
C ARG A 107 8.42 -5.83 21.96
N SER A 108 8.81 -6.92 22.61
CA SER A 108 9.65 -7.95 21.97
C SER A 108 8.89 -8.63 20.83
N ARG A 109 7.60 -8.94 21.04
CA ARG A 109 6.73 -9.48 19.98
C ARG A 109 6.60 -8.48 18.84
N ALA A 110 6.34 -7.20 19.14
CA ALA A 110 6.24 -6.17 18.11
C ALA A 110 7.55 -5.97 17.34
N TYR A 111 8.70 -6.10 18.00
CA TYR A 111 10.02 -6.15 17.36
C TYR A 111 10.07 -7.30 16.34
N THR A 112 9.64 -8.51 16.73
CA THR A 112 9.66 -9.68 15.84
C THR A 112 8.69 -9.52 14.67
N TRP A 113 7.45 -9.09 14.94
CA TRP A 113 6.44 -8.85 13.91
C TRP A 113 6.85 -7.78 12.91
N GLN A 114 7.55 -6.71 13.32
CA GLN A 114 8.05 -5.70 12.38
C GLN A 114 8.95 -6.30 11.28
N ARG A 115 9.71 -7.37 11.62
CA ARG A 115 10.61 -8.04 10.67
C ARG A 115 9.83 -9.03 9.81
N LEU A 116 8.93 -9.79 10.41
CA LEU A 116 8.10 -10.71 9.64
C LEU A 116 7.24 -9.95 8.62
N THR A 117 6.59 -8.86 9.02
CA THR A 117 5.83 -8.02 8.09
C THR A 117 6.73 -7.34 7.06
N SER A 118 7.99 -7.05 7.36
CA SER A 118 8.92 -6.49 6.35
C SER A 118 9.15 -7.45 5.16
N TRP A 119 9.20 -8.76 5.41
CA TRP A 119 9.32 -9.77 4.35
C TRP A 119 8.04 -9.89 3.53
N ILE A 120 6.89 -9.90 4.22
CA ILE A 120 5.57 -9.90 3.56
C ILE A 120 5.45 -8.66 2.67
N LEU A 121 5.86 -7.48 3.17
CA LEU A 121 5.82 -6.24 2.41
C LEU A 121 6.81 -6.21 1.26
N LEU A 122 8.01 -6.75 1.41
CA LEU A 122 8.98 -6.78 0.32
C LEU A 122 8.40 -7.54 -0.90
N ILE A 123 7.88 -8.74 -0.66
CA ILE A 123 7.27 -9.56 -1.71
C ILE A 123 5.96 -8.93 -2.20
N GLY A 124 5.12 -8.47 -1.27
CA GLY A 124 3.82 -7.88 -1.56
C GLY A 124 3.90 -6.59 -2.36
N ILE A 125 4.82 -5.68 -2.04
CA ILE A 125 5.03 -4.42 -2.78
C ILE A 125 5.55 -4.72 -4.18
N ILE A 126 6.51 -5.62 -4.35
CA ILE A 126 7.00 -6.01 -5.68
C ILE A 126 5.85 -6.57 -6.52
N GLY A 127 5.11 -7.54 -5.99
CA GLY A 127 3.96 -8.12 -6.68
C GLY A 127 2.88 -7.09 -7.01
N HIS A 128 2.52 -6.25 -6.05
CA HIS A 128 1.53 -5.19 -6.21
C HIS A 128 1.92 -4.19 -7.30
N VAL A 129 3.15 -3.67 -7.27
CA VAL A 129 3.64 -2.71 -8.26
C VAL A 129 3.75 -3.37 -9.63
N VAL A 130 4.32 -4.57 -9.74
CA VAL A 130 4.40 -5.30 -11.03
C VAL A 130 3.01 -5.49 -11.62
N GLN A 131 2.06 -5.98 -10.83
CA GLN A 131 0.70 -6.22 -11.28
C GLN A 131 0.00 -4.93 -11.71
N MET A 132 -0.08 -3.93 -10.83
CA MET A 132 -0.92 -2.75 -11.04
C MET A 132 -0.29 -1.73 -11.98
N ARG A 133 1.03 -1.58 -11.93
CA ARG A 133 1.76 -0.55 -12.69
C ARG A 133 2.26 -1.03 -14.05
N PHE A 134 2.53 -2.32 -14.21
CA PHE A 134 3.15 -2.82 -15.44
C PHE A 134 2.29 -3.81 -16.21
N LEU A 135 1.56 -4.71 -15.53
CA LEU A 135 0.76 -5.72 -16.20
C LEU A 135 -0.67 -5.26 -16.51
N GLN A 136 -1.31 -4.58 -15.56
CA GLN A 136 -2.72 -4.20 -15.64
C GLN A 136 -2.95 -2.71 -15.88
N GLN A 137 -1.89 -1.92 -16.00
CA GLN A 137 -1.99 -0.48 -16.23
C GLN A 137 -2.88 -0.18 -17.45
N PRO A 138 -3.88 0.71 -17.32
CA PRO A 138 -4.71 1.11 -18.45
C PRO A 138 -3.87 1.65 -19.60
N ARG A 139 -4.08 1.11 -20.80
CA ARG A 139 -3.40 1.58 -22.01
C ARG A 139 -4.08 2.84 -22.50
N LYS A 140 -3.31 3.92 -22.64
CA LYS A 140 -3.78 5.16 -23.26
C LYS A 140 -3.78 5.00 -24.78
N ILE A 141 -4.94 5.15 -25.40
CA ILE A 141 -5.11 5.22 -26.85
C ILE A 141 -5.64 6.60 -27.24
N HIS A 142 -5.42 7.00 -28.48
CA HIS A 142 -5.98 8.24 -29.01
C HIS A 142 -7.05 7.88 -30.02
N ASP A 143 -8.29 8.27 -29.74
CA ASP A 143 -9.39 8.22 -30.72
C ASP A 143 -9.69 9.66 -31.16
N GLY A 144 -9.14 10.01 -32.33
CA GLY A 144 -9.13 11.40 -32.81
C GLY A 144 -8.38 12.34 -31.87
N PHE A 145 -9.08 13.35 -31.33
CA PHE A 145 -8.50 14.38 -30.47
C PHE A 145 -8.60 14.09 -28.96
N GLN A 146 -9.30 13.02 -28.57
CA GLN A 146 -9.50 12.67 -27.16
C GLN A 146 -8.69 11.42 -26.80
N ALA A 147 -8.12 11.41 -25.61
CA ALA A 147 -7.44 10.24 -25.09
C ALA A 147 -8.43 9.33 -24.38
N GLU A 148 -8.44 8.05 -24.76
CA GLU A 148 -9.21 7.01 -24.08
C GLU A 148 -8.27 6.01 -23.39
N TYR A 149 -8.82 5.30 -22.40
CA TYR A 149 -8.07 4.37 -21.57
C TYR A 149 -8.70 2.99 -21.67
N VAL A 150 -7.89 2.02 -22.06
CA VAL A 150 -8.34 0.65 -22.31
C VAL A 150 -7.80 -0.28 -21.23
N VAL A 151 -8.70 -1.04 -20.62
CA VAL A 151 -8.35 -2.13 -19.69
C VAL A 151 -8.98 -3.43 -20.17
N THR A 152 -8.23 -4.53 -20.07
CA THR A 152 -8.71 -5.86 -20.40
C THR A 152 -9.42 -6.48 -19.19
N LEU A 153 -10.60 -7.05 -19.42
CA LEU A 153 -11.47 -7.62 -18.41
C LEU A 153 -11.85 -9.06 -18.77
N THR A 154 -12.38 -9.78 -17.79
CA THR A 154 -13.01 -11.09 -18.00
C THR A 154 -14.52 -10.99 -17.81
N GLU A 155 -15.29 -11.80 -18.53
CA GLU A 155 -16.76 -11.80 -18.43
C GLU A 155 -17.21 -12.16 -17.01
N ASP A 156 -18.25 -11.48 -16.53
CA ASP A 156 -18.99 -11.86 -15.33
C ASP A 156 -20.42 -11.28 -15.38
N PRO A 157 -21.39 -11.83 -14.62
CA PRO A 157 -22.80 -11.49 -14.77
C PRO A 157 -23.16 -10.01 -14.60
N GLY A 158 -22.36 -9.23 -13.87
CA GLY A 158 -22.64 -7.82 -13.63
C GLY A 158 -21.80 -6.85 -14.46
N LEU A 159 -20.90 -7.36 -15.31
CA LEU A 159 -19.97 -6.55 -16.07
C LEU A 159 -20.68 -5.52 -16.95
N LYS A 160 -21.72 -5.93 -17.68
CA LYS A 160 -22.48 -5.04 -18.56
C LYS A 160 -23.20 -3.92 -17.79
N SER A 161 -23.89 -4.28 -16.71
CA SER A 161 -24.62 -3.31 -15.88
C SER A 161 -23.69 -2.26 -15.27
N ILE A 162 -22.54 -2.69 -14.74
CA ILE A 162 -21.53 -1.77 -14.20
C ILE A 162 -20.89 -0.93 -15.29
N ALA A 163 -20.65 -1.48 -16.48
CA ALA A 163 -20.12 -0.71 -17.59
C ALA A 163 -21.06 0.44 -18.00
N ASP A 164 -22.36 0.17 -18.07
CA ASP A 164 -23.38 1.17 -18.38
C ASP A 164 -23.45 2.25 -17.28
N ARG A 165 -23.44 1.84 -16.00
CA ARG A 165 -23.49 2.74 -14.83
C ARG A 165 -22.27 3.65 -14.70
N VAL A 166 -21.07 3.07 -14.81
CA VAL A 166 -19.81 3.83 -14.75
C VAL A 166 -19.62 4.64 -16.03
N GLY A 167 -20.30 4.29 -17.13
CA GLY A 167 -20.18 4.94 -18.43
C GLY A 167 -18.85 4.61 -19.09
N VAL A 168 -18.58 3.31 -19.25
CA VAL A 168 -17.45 2.74 -20.03
C VAL A 168 -18.01 1.83 -21.12
N LYS A 169 -17.37 1.84 -22.29
CA LYS A 169 -17.81 1.05 -23.45
C LYS A 169 -17.12 -0.31 -23.44
N LEU A 170 -17.88 -1.39 -23.53
CA LEU A 170 -17.34 -2.74 -23.67
C LEU A 170 -17.15 -3.11 -25.14
N LEU A 171 -15.96 -3.61 -25.47
CA LEU A 171 -15.63 -4.17 -26.78
C LEU A 171 -15.37 -5.67 -26.63
N TYR A 172 -16.16 -6.47 -27.32
CA TYR A 172 -16.05 -7.92 -27.36
C TYR A 172 -15.25 -8.33 -28.61
N LYS A 173 -13.92 -8.41 -28.48
CA LYS A 173 -13.01 -8.89 -29.54
C LYS A 173 -12.44 -10.25 -29.12
N GLU A 174 -11.15 -10.50 -29.37
CA GLU A 174 -10.42 -11.67 -28.82
C GLU A 174 -10.39 -11.67 -27.28
N ARG A 175 -10.47 -10.48 -26.68
CA ARG A 175 -10.62 -10.25 -25.24
C ARG A 175 -11.69 -9.20 -25.02
N ILE A 176 -12.25 -9.16 -23.83
CA ILE A 176 -13.19 -8.12 -23.43
C ILE A 176 -12.36 -6.91 -23.00
N GLU A 177 -12.57 -5.78 -23.65
CA GLU A 177 -11.91 -4.52 -23.33
C GLU A 177 -12.94 -3.50 -22.88
N ALA A 178 -12.70 -2.86 -21.73
CA ALA A 178 -13.43 -1.65 -21.33
C ALA A 178 -12.65 -0.43 -21.80
N VAL A 179 -13.31 0.40 -22.60
CA VAL A 179 -12.82 1.68 -23.10
C VAL A 179 -13.45 2.77 -22.25
N ALA A 180 -12.62 3.52 -21.54
CA ALA A 180 -13.02 4.53 -20.59
C ALA A 180 -12.53 5.93 -21.01
N PRO A 181 -13.35 6.98 -20.84
CA PRO A 181 -12.97 8.35 -21.22
C PRO A 181 -11.96 9.00 -20.25
N THR A 182 -11.69 8.39 -19.09
CA THR A 182 -10.79 8.94 -18.08
C THR A 182 -9.97 7.83 -17.43
N PRO A 183 -8.74 8.11 -16.96
CA PRO A 183 -7.92 7.09 -16.31
C PRO A 183 -8.56 6.55 -15.04
N GLY A 184 -9.26 7.39 -14.26
CA GLY A 184 -9.96 6.98 -13.04
C GLY A 184 -11.03 5.92 -13.28
N LYS A 185 -11.83 6.04 -14.35
CA LYS A 185 -12.81 5.00 -14.73
C LYS A 185 -12.14 3.70 -15.16
N ALA A 186 -11.06 3.78 -15.95
CA ALA A 186 -10.32 2.57 -16.34
C ALA A 186 -9.68 1.88 -15.12
N MET A 187 -9.10 2.65 -14.20
CA MET A 187 -8.50 2.11 -12.97
C MET A 187 -9.57 1.53 -12.03
N LEU A 188 -10.77 2.11 -11.97
CA LEU A 188 -11.89 1.53 -11.23
C LEU A 188 -12.25 0.13 -11.76
N MET A 189 -12.34 -0.01 -13.08
CA MET A 189 -12.59 -1.30 -13.73
C MET A 189 -11.44 -2.29 -13.53
N MET A 190 -10.19 -1.83 -13.55
CA MET A 190 -9.00 -2.65 -13.22
C MET A 190 -9.04 -3.18 -11.78
N VAL A 191 -9.38 -2.31 -10.81
CA VAL A 191 -9.50 -2.68 -9.38
C VAL A 191 -10.62 -3.71 -9.20
N ARG A 192 -11.79 -3.47 -9.83
CA ARG A 192 -12.90 -4.41 -9.87
C ARG A 192 -12.48 -5.78 -10.42
N GLU A 193 -11.79 -5.81 -11.55
CA GLU A 193 -11.32 -7.04 -12.20
C GLU A 193 -10.38 -7.83 -11.28
N THR A 194 -9.46 -7.14 -10.60
CA THR A 194 -8.52 -7.79 -9.68
C THR A 194 -9.23 -8.46 -8.50
N PHE A 195 -10.16 -7.76 -7.86
CA PHE A 195 -10.83 -8.23 -6.65
C PHE A 195 -12.08 -9.08 -6.89
N LYS A 196 -12.40 -9.36 -8.15
CA LYS A 196 -13.30 -10.48 -8.51
C LYS A 196 -12.73 -11.82 -8.05
N SER A 197 -11.41 -11.99 -8.04
CA SER A 197 -10.75 -13.22 -7.59
C SER A 197 -10.64 -13.29 -6.07
N LEU A 198 -11.26 -14.32 -5.47
CA LEU A 198 -11.19 -14.56 -4.02
C LEU A 198 -9.75 -14.73 -3.52
N TRP A 199 -8.89 -15.37 -4.31
CA TRP A 199 -7.48 -15.54 -3.97
C TRP A 199 -6.74 -14.21 -3.89
N MET A 200 -7.03 -13.28 -4.81
CA MET A 200 -6.48 -11.94 -4.77
C MET A 200 -6.95 -11.18 -3.53
N CYS A 201 -8.24 -11.31 -3.16
CA CYS A 201 -8.76 -10.70 -1.94
C CYS A 201 -8.03 -11.20 -0.70
N VAL A 202 -7.79 -12.51 -0.56
CA VAL A 202 -7.08 -13.08 0.59
C VAL A 202 -5.63 -12.62 0.63
N LEU A 203 -4.90 -12.70 -0.49
CA LEU A 203 -3.50 -12.28 -0.56
C LEU A 203 -3.32 -10.80 -0.23
N TYR A 204 -4.15 -9.94 -0.82
CA TYR A 204 -4.11 -8.50 -0.55
C TYR A 204 -4.57 -8.16 0.87
N SER A 205 -5.46 -8.96 1.49
CA SER A 205 -5.84 -8.78 2.89
C SER A 205 -4.64 -9.02 3.83
N ILE A 206 -3.87 -10.08 3.61
CA ILE A 206 -2.64 -10.36 4.37
C ILE A 206 -1.64 -9.22 4.17
N PHE A 207 -1.47 -8.77 2.93
CA PHE A 207 -0.57 -7.68 2.57
C PHE A 207 -0.95 -6.35 3.27
N VAL A 208 -2.21 -5.94 3.21
CA VAL A 208 -2.71 -4.71 3.84
C VAL A 208 -2.61 -4.76 5.36
N ILE A 209 -2.96 -5.88 6.00
CA ILE A 209 -2.86 -6.02 7.46
C ILE A 209 -1.39 -5.95 7.89
N ALA A 210 -0.48 -6.59 7.14
CA ALA A 210 0.95 -6.48 7.37
C ALA A 210 1.45 -5.04 7.19
N ALA A 211 0.97 -4.32 6.17
CA ALA A 211 1.30 -2.92 5.91
C ALA A 211 0.86 -2.00 7.05
N ALA A 212 -0.40 -2.12 7.50
CA ALA A 212 -0.93 -1.33 8.60
C ALA A 212 -0.12 -1.53 9.88
N PHE A 213 0.18 -2.78 10.24
CA PHE A 213 1.03 -3.07 11.40
C PHE A 213 2.45 -2.49 11.23
N HIS A 214 3.11 -2.76 10.10
CA HIS A 214 4.48 -2.32 9.85
C HIS A 214 4.60 -0.79 9.89
N ALA A 215 3.65 -0.10 9.27
CA ALA A 215 3.59 1.35 9.19
C ALA A 215 3.42 1.99 10.56
N LEU A 216 2.39 1.61 11.33
CA LEU A 216 2.10 2.30 12.60
C LEU A 216 3.01 1.86 13.75
N ASN A 217 3.51 0.62 13.76
CA ASN A 217 4.54 0.23 14.72
C ASN A 217 5.89 0.90 14.37
N GLY A 218 6.19 1.04 13.08
CA GLY A 218 7.32 1.83 12.57
C GLY A 218 7.21 3.31 12.94
N PHE A 219 6.03 3.92 12.78
CA PHE A 219 5.72 5.29 13.18
C PHE A 219 5.97 5.50 14.67
N TRP A 220 5.41 4.64 15.53
CA TRP A 220 5.61 4.70 16.98
C TRP A 220 7.10 4.62 17.36
N THR A 221 7.87 3.69 16.75
CA THR A 221 9.31 3.57 17.02
C THR A 221 10.11 4.76 16.47
N SER A 222 9.65 5.37 15.38
CA SER A 222 10.27 6.56 14.80
C SER A 222 10.09 7.78 15.72
N LEU A 223 8.91 7.99 16.30
CA LEU A 223 8.68 9.06 17.28
C LEU A 223 9.67 9.00 18.47
N ILE A 224 10.04 7.79 18.92
CA ILE A 224 11.08 7.60 19.94
C ILE A 224 12.46 7.93 19.37
N THR A 225 12.76 7.41 18.18
CA THR A 225 14.04 7.62 17.49
C THR A 225 14.33 9.11 17.34
N TRP A 226 13.35 9.91 16.94
CA TRP A 226 13.43 11.36 16.76
C TRP A 226 13.26 12.19 18.03
N GLY A 227 13.12 11.54 19.20
CA GLY A 227 13.04 12.24 20.48
C GLY A 227 11.70 12.94 20.75
N ALA A 228 10.68 12.73 19.91
CA ALA A 228 9.33 13.22 20.16
C ALA A 228 8.67 12.51 21.37
N MET A 229 9.11 11.30 21.70
CA MET A 229 8.65 10.53 22.87
C MET A 229 9.81 9.97 23.70
N LEU A 230 10.36 10.77 24.60
CA LEU A 230 11.47 10.36 25.47
C LEU A 230 11.00 9.61 26.72
N SER A 231 9.86 10.01 27.32
CA SER A 231 9.40 9.42 28.58
C SER A 231 8.62 8.12 28.35
N TYR A 232 8.78 7.17 29.27
CA TYR A 232 8.02 5.92 29.28
C TYR A 232 6.51 6.14 29.31
N ARG A 233 6.05 7.18 30.04
CA ARG A 233 4.63 7.55 30.11
C ARG A 233 4.09 7.98 28.74
N SER A 234 4.82 8.84 28.01
CA SER A 234 4.44 9.26 26.65
C SER A 234 4.41 8.08 25.68
N GLN A 235 5.44 7.22 25.72
CA GLN A 235 5.49 6.01 24.91
C GLN A 235 4.28 5.11 25.12
N LYS A 236 3.86 4.91 26.38
CA LYS A 236 2.64 4.15 26.71
C LYS A 236 1.36 4.83 26.24
N ALA A 237 1.26 6.16 26.35
CA ALA A 237 0.07 6.91 25.96
C ALA A 237 -0.20 6.86 24.45
N VAL A 238 0.85 6.81 23.62
CA VAL A 238 0.71 6.82 22.14
C VAL A 238 0.47 5.43 21.55
N LEU A 239 0.76 4.34 22.29
CA LEU A 239 0.48 2.97 21.84
C LEU A 239 -0.98 2.73 21.41
N PRO A 240 -2.01 3.05 22.22
CA PRO A 240 -3.40 2.84 21.83
C PRO A 240 -3.80 3.64 20.59
N ILE A 241 -3.25 4.85 20.40
CA ILE A 241 -3.47 5.67 19.21
C ILE A 241 -2.92 4.95 17.97
N CYS A 242 -1.73 4.35 18.07
CA CYS A 242 -1.14 3.59 16.97
C CYS A 242 -1.95 2.32 16.67
N TRP A 243 -2.48 1.62 17.67
CA TRP A 243 -3.35 0.45 17.46
C TRP A 243 -4.68 0.82 16.81
N PHE A 244 -5.29 1.92 17.23
CA PHE A 244 -6.47 2.46 16.56
C PHE A 244 -6.15 2.82 15.11
N GLY A 245 -5.05 3.53 14.86
CA GLY A 245 -4.58 3.83 13.50
C GLY A 245 -4.35 2.58 12.65
N MET A 246 -3.77 1.51 13.20
CA MET A 246 -3.65 0.22 12.51
C MET A 246 -5.01 -0.34 12.10
N ALA A 247 -5.99 -0.32 13.00
CA ALA A 247 -7.34 -0.81 12.71
C ALA A 247 -8.01 0.02 11.62
N VAL A 248 -7.87 1.35 11.65
CA VAL A 248 -8.39 2.25 10.61
C VAL A 248 -7.74 1.96 9.25
N LEU A 249 -6.40 1.87 9.18
CA LEU A 249 -5.73 1.59 7.90
C LEU A 249 -6.10 0.20 7.36
N ALA A 250 -6.15 -0.81 8.23
CA ALA A 250 -6.60 -2.14 7.83
C ALA A 250 -8.04 -2.10 7.30
N PHE A 251 -8.95 -1.39 7.98
CA PHE A 251 -10.32 -1.21 7.53
C PHE A 251 -10.39 -0.55 6.15
N LEU A 252 -9.68 0.57 5.92
CA LEU A 252 -9.70 1.26 4.63
C LEU A 252 -9.22 0.36 3.49
N GLY A 253 -8.14 -0.38 3.69
CA GLY A 253 -7.64 -1.31 2.67
C GLY A 253 -8.55 -2.51 2.46
N LEU A 254 -9.09 -3.10 3.53
CA LEU A 254 -10.05 -4.21 3.42
C LEU A 254 -11.36 -3.77 2.77
N ALA A 255 -11.81 -2.54 3.00
CA ALA A 255 -12.96 -1.97 2.32
C ALA A 255 -12.72 -1.88 0.81
N ALA A 256 -11.55 -1.41 0.37
CA ALA A 256 -11.19 -1.40 -1.05
C ALA A 256 -11.18 -2.82 -1.66
N ILE A 257 -10.59 -3.79 -0.96
CA ILE A 257 -10.45 -5.17 -1.44
C ILE A 257 -11.80 -5.87 -1.54
N TRP A 258 -12.56 -5.91 -0.45
CA TRP A 258 -13.79 -6.70 -0.38
C TRP A 258 -15.00 -5.91 -0.87
N GLY A 259 -15.02 -4.60 -0.68
CA GLY A 259 -16.17 -3.78 -1.05
C GLY A 259 -16.21 -3.37 -2.52
N SER A 260 -15.07 -3.34 -3.23
CA SER A 260 -15.03 -2.90 -4.64
C SER A 260 -15.88 -3.81 -5.52
N TYR A 261 -15.50 -5.08 -5.70
CA TYR A 261 -16.27 -6.02 -6.52
C TYR A 261 -17.50 -6.58 -5.79
N TRP A 262 -17.37 -7.00 -4.53
CA TRP A 262 -18.42 -7.82 -3.89
C TRP A 262 -19.60 -7.04 -3.34
N VAL A 263 -19.48 -5.71 -3.23
CA VAL A 263 -20.52 -4.86 -2.65
C VAL A 263 -20.93 -3.75 -3.62
N ASN A 264 -19.99 -2.92 -4.08
CA ASN A 264 -20.32 -1.71 -4.83
C ASN A 264 -20.41 -1.93 -6.36
N LEU A 265 -19.49 -2.72 -6.92
CA LEU A 265 -19.34 -2.90 -8.37
C LEU A 265 -19.66 -4.32 -8.83
N ARG A 266 -20.61 -4.99 -8.17
CA ARG A 266 -20.95 -6.38 -8.48
C ARG A 266 -21.79 -6.50 -9.74
N ALA A 267 -22.93 -5.81 -9.78
CA ALA A 267 -23.92 -5.73 -10.87
C ALA A 267 -24.70 -4.42 -10.70
#